data_AF-A0A399IIX7-F1
#
_entry.id   AF-A0A399IIX7-F1
#
_cell.length_a   1.000
_cell.length_b   1.000
_cell.length_c   1.000
_cell.angle_alpha   90.00
_cell.angle_beta   90.00
_cell.angle_gamma   90.00
#
_symmetry.space_group_name_H-M   'P 1'
#
loop_
_entity.id
_entity.type
_entity.pdbx_description
1 polymer ?
#
loop_
_entity_poly.entity_id
_entity_poly.type
_entity_poly.pdbx_seq_one_letter_code
_entity_poly.pdbx_strand_id
1 'polypeptide(L)'
;MGYQQLATNGMAHVYAYEPRKSQLPSAPPPAAFVTVNRIGGTTGGGIEFGVPTDYMHGKGQGTTPSAVTAQLAGLMACLKFRHPSWNWFDVKAALRSTAANYPTGYDPYKSGYGAIDFQKANSLDNASHLALFAPATVILGKKGDQLFFRINPFSQTRRFTDVVFKFATKPAPTLKELTLAEITAMGGEYLFSSYLHKDANNYAYRMGWGEIAYLVWFTQDAALKFSRIESYSIFGPISISNP
;
A
#
# COMPACT_ATOMS: atom_id res chain seq x y z
N MET A 1 9.56 -19.54 0.70
CA MET A 1 9.59 -18.70 -0.52
C MET A 1 9.75 -17.25 -0.08
N GLY A 2 10.71 -16.50 -0.63
CA GLY A 2 10.97 -15.10 -0.23
C GLY A 2 9.98 -14.10 -0.86
N TYR A 3 9.84 -12.89 -0.28
CA TYR A 3 8.95 -11.83 -0.79
C TYR A 3 9.17 -11.50 -2.28
N GLN A 4 10.42 -11.49 -2.72
CA GLN A 4 10.78 -11.20 -4.11
C GLN A 4 10.28 -12.30 -5.06
N GLN A 5 10.35 -13.57 -4.67
CA GLN A 5 9.80 -14.69 -5.45
C GLN A 5 8.27 -14.63 -5.55
N LEU A 6 7.57 -14.23 -4.48
CA LEU A 6 6.12 -14.03 -4.53
C LEU A 6 5.75 -12.94 -5.54
N ALA A 7 6.44 -11.79 -5.49
CA ALA A 7 6.22 -10.69 -6.41
C ALA A 7 6.56 -11.05 -7.88
N THR A 8 7.68 -11.73 -8.12
CA THR A 8 8.09 -12.19 -9.46
C THR A 8 7.10 -13.19 -10.05
N ASN A 9 6.58 -14.10 -9.23
CA ASN A 9 5.58 -15.08 -9.66
C ASN A 9 4.16 -14.52 -9.68
N GLY A 10 4.00 -13.21 -9.41
CA GLY A 10 2.71 -12.55 -9.38
C GLY A 10 1.80 -13.00 -8.24
N MET A 11 2.27 -13.75 -7.25
CA MET A 11 1.44 -14.37 -6.23
C MET A 11 1.08 -13.40 -5.10
N ALA A 12 -0.16 -13.47 -4.63
CA ALA A 12 -0.62 -12.79 -3.42
C ALA A 12 -1.09 -13.81 -2.38
N HIS A 13 -0.59 -13.70 -1.15
CA HIS A 13 -1.01 -14.56 -0.04
C HIS A 13 -2.06 -13.83 0.80
N VAL A 14 -3.16 -14.48 1.15
CA VAL A 14 -4.19 -13.91 2.03
C VAL A 14 -3.98 -14.45 3.44
N TYR A 15 -3.96 -13.58 4.45
CA TYR A 15 -3.95 -13.98 5.85
C TYR A 15 -4.82 -13.08 6.72
N ALA A 16 -5.28 -13.65 7.82
CA ALA A 16 -6.04 -12.93 8.82
C ALA A 16 -5.13 -12.03 9.66
N TYR A 17 -5.59 -10.84 9.99
CA TYR A 17 -4.92 -9.96 10.94
C TYR A 17 -4.99 -10.55 12.34
N GLU A 18 -3.93 -11.25 12.73
CA GLU A 18 -3.74 -11.76 14.09
C GLU A 18 -2.32 -11.44 14.61
N PRO A 19 -1.87 -10.18 14.62
CA PRO A 19 -0.56 -9.92 15.20
C PRO A 19 -0.65 -10.08 16.72
N ARG A 20 0.38 -10.70 17.31
CA ARG A 20 0.53 -10.81 18.78
C ARG A 20 0.54 -9.45 19.49
N LYS A 21 0.76 -8.36 18.74
CA LYS A 21 0.71 -6.96 19.16
C LYS A 21 0.19 -6.11 18.00
N SER A 22 -0.73 -5.18 18.25
CA SER A 22 -1.20 -4.24 17.21
C SER A 22 -0.02 -3.54 16.55
N GLN A 23 -0.02 -3.49 15.22
CA GLN A 23 1.02 -2.74 14.51
C GLN A 23 0.81 -1.24 14.69
N LEU A 24 1.90 -0.49 14.57
CA LEU A 24 1.87 0.98 14.61
C LEU A 24 0.93 1.51 13.51
N PRO A 25 0.23 2.64 13.72
CA PRO A 25 -0.66 3.22 12.72
C PRO A 25 0.03 3.53 11.37
N SER A 26 1.35 3.74 11.38
CA SER A 26 2.16 3.96 10.18
C SER A 26 2.60 2.69 9.46
N ALA A 27 2.27 1.49 9.98
CA ALA A 27 2.61 0.25 9.32
C ALA A 27 1.87 0.14 7.99
N PRO A 28 2.59 -0.01 6.85
CA PRO A 28 1.95 -0.05 5.54
C PRO A 28 1.15 -1.33 5.37
N PRO A 29 0.05 -1.31 4.58
CA PRO A 29 -0.58 -2.54 4.14
C PRO A 29 0.45 -3.39 3.37
N PRO A 30 0.47 -4.71 3.57
CA PRO A 30 1.50 -5.55 2.96
C PRO A 30 1.47 -5.51 1.43
N ALA A 31 2.66 -5.63 0.83
CA ALA A 31 2.85 -5.63 -0.62
C ALA A 31 2.34 -6.94 -1.26
N ALA A 32 3.01 -8.06 -0.97
CA ALA A 32 2.70 -9.40 -1.52
C ALA A 32 1.67 -10.21 -0.71
N PHE A 33 1.21 -9.66 0.41
CA PHE A 33 0.19 -10.29 1.22
C PHE A 33 -1.06 -9.43 1.27
N VAL A 34 -2.18 -10.01 1.65
CA VAL A 34 -3.43 -9.31 1.91
C VAL A 34 -3.83 -9.60 3.34
N THR A 35 -3.66 -8.61 4.20
CA THR A 35 -4.10 -8.69 5.60
C THR A 35 -5.58 -8.32 5.68
N VAL A 36 -6.40 -9.21 6.24
CA VAL A 36 -7.83 -8.91 6.42
C VAL A 36 -8.31 -9.09 7.85
N ASN A 37 -9.34 -8.33 8.18
CA ASN A 37 -10.10 -8.54 9.40
C ASN A 37 -11.60 -8.49 9.12
N ARG A 38 -12.41 -9.06 10.01
CA ARG A 38 -13.86 -8.81 9.99
C ARG A 38 -14.16 -7.36 10.34
N ILE A 39 -15.22 -6.82 9.76
CA ILE A 39 -15.78 -5.55 10.24
C ILE A 39 -16.20 -5.70 11.72
N GLY A 40 -15.84 -4.72 12.54
CA GLY A 40 -16.04 -4.74 14.00
C GLY A 40 -15.06 -5.64 14.77
N GLY A 41 -14.03 -6.18 14.12
CA GLY A 41 -12.90 -6.83 14.79
C GLY A 41 -11.80 -5.85 15.21
N THR A 42 -10.75 -6.35 15.86
CA THR A 42 -9.60 -5.55 16.32
C THR A 42 -8.85 -4.89 15.14
N THR A 43 -8.75 -3.56 15.14
CA THR A 43 -8.08 -2.81 14.06
C THR A 43 -6.62 -2.45 14.39
N GLY A 44 -5.86 -2.03 13.38
CA GLY A 44 -4.48 -1.57 13.51
C GLY A 44 -3.82 -1.32 12.16
N GLY A 45 -2.61 -0.77 12.18
CA GLY A 45 -1.80 -0.62 10.97
C GLY A 45 -1.51 -1.95 10.29
N GLY A 46 -1.24 -1.92 8.99
CA GLY A 46 -0.98 -3.12 8.19
C GLY A 46 -2.21 -3.98 7.86
N ILE A 47 -3.39 -3.70 8.42
CA ILE A 47 -4.67 -4.24 7.91
C ILE A 47 -4.94 -3.62 6.56
N GLU A 48 -5.24 -4.43 5.56
CA GLU A 48 -5.56 -3.92 4.22
C GLU A 48 -7.06 -3.70 4.06
N PHE A 49 -7.87 -4.68 4.48
CA PHE A 49 -9.31 -4.64 4.30
C PHE A 49 -10.09 -5.10 5.54
N GLY A 50 -11.30 -4.54 5.65
CA GLY A 50 -12.39 -5.15 6.38
C GLY A 50 -13.26 -6.02 5.45
N VAL A 51 -13.69 -7.18 5.94
CA VAL A 51 -14.68 -8.03 5.27
C VAL A 51 -15.96 -8.05 6.12
N PRO A 52 -17.10 -7.60 5.59
CA PRO A 52 -18.38 -7.70 6.31
C PRO A 52 -18.73 -9.14 6.67
N THR A 53 -19.33 -9.35 7.84
CA THR A 53 -19.69 -10.69 8.36
C THR A 53 -20.97 -11.26 7.75
N ASP A 54 -21.64 -10.49 6.90
CA ASP A 54 -22.86 -10.84 6.17
C ASP A 54 -22.65 -10.74 4.65
N TYR A 55 -21.38 -10.84 4.22
CA TYR A 55 -21.03 -10.62 2.83
C TYR A 55 -21.65 -11.67 1.88
N MET A 56 -21.85 -11.29 0.61
CA MET A 56 -22.51 -12.13 -0.41
C MET A 56 -23.96 -12.48 -0.04
N HIS A 57 -24.76 -11.50 0.39
CA HIS A 57 -26.17 -11.68 0.81
C HIS A 57 -26.31 -12.66 1.98
N GLY A 58 -25.46 -12.53 3.00
CA GLY A 58 -25.49 -13.39 4.18
C GLY A 58 -24.93 -14.80 3.96
N LYS A 59 -24.22 -15.06 2.86
CA LYS A 59 -23.59 -16.38 2.61
C LYS A 59 -22.23 -16.52 3.28
N GLY A 60 -21.50 -15.43 3.47
CA GLY A 60 -20.29 -15.41 4.29
C GLY A 60 -20.67 -15.16 5.74
N GLN A 61 -20.96 -16.21 6.51
CA GLN A 61 -21.35 -16.11 7.94
C GLN A 61 -20.15 -16.26 8.89
N GLY A 62 -18.95 -16.43 8.34
CA GLY A 62 -17.74 -16.69 9.12
C GLY A 62 -17.27 -15.45 9.85
N THR A 63 -17.32 -15.46 11.18
CA THR A 63 -16.82 -14.38 12.04
C THR A 63 -15.42 -14.64 12.59
N THR A 64 -14.83 -15.79 12.28
CA THR A 64 -13.45 -16.11 12.68
C THR A 64 -12.45 -15.52 11.67
N PRO A 65 -11.24 -15.16 12.11
CA PRO A 65 -10.21 -14.64 11.20
C PRO A 65 -9.89 -15.63 10.07
N SER A 66 -9.87 -16.94 10.37
CA SER A 66 -9.71 -18.00 9.36
C SER A 66 -10.84 -18.00 8.33
N ALA A 67 -12.09 -17.84 8.76
CA ALA A 67 -13.22 -17.82 7.83
C ALA A 67 -13.24 -16.57 6.95
N VAL A 68 -12.88 -15.40 7.50
CA VAL A 68 -12.73 -14.15 6.75
C VAL A 68 -11.60 -14.25 5.72
N THR A 69 -10.49 -14.90 6.08
CA THR A 69 -9.38 -15.17 5.16
C THR A 69 -9.84 -16.01 3.97
N ALA A 70 -10.55 -17.11 4.23
CA ALA A 70 -11.09 -17.98 3.19
C ALA A 70 -12.10 -17.27 2.29
N GLN A 71 -12.98 -16.45 2.87
CA GLN A 71 -13.94 -15.64 2.13
C GLN A 71 -13.23 -14.67 1.18
N LEU A 72 -12.26 -13.89 1.68
CA LEU A 72 -11.52 -12.98 0.82
C LEU A 72 -10.78 -13.73 -0.30
N ALA A 73 -10.09 -14.83 0.02
CA ALA A 73 -9.38 -15.61 -0.98
C ALA A 73 -10.31 -16.09 -2.11
N GLY A 74 -11.52 -16.56 -1.77
CA GLY A 74 -12.55 -16.93 -2.74
C GLY A 74 -13.03 -15.75 -3.59
N LEU A 75 -13.20 -14.57 -3.00
CA LEU A 75 -13.59 -13.35 -3.71
C LEU A 75 -12.49 -12.86 -4.66
N MET A 76 -11.23 -12.87 -4.21
CA MET A 76 -10.09 -12.55 -5.07
C MET A 76 -9.99 -13.52 -6.24
N ALA A 77 -10.19 -14.82 -6.01
CA ALA A 77 -10.23 -15.83 -7.07
C ALA A 77 -11.38 -15.58 -8.05
N CYS A 78 -12.56 -15.21 -7.56
CA CYS A 78 -13.70 -14.84 -8.39
C CYS A 78 -13.41 -13.61 -9.27
N LEU A 79 -12.74 -12.58 -8.74
CA LEU A 79 -12.31 -11.42 -9.53
C LEU A 79 -11.28 -11.84 -10.58
N LYS A 80 -10.26 -12.61 -10.20
CA LYS A 80 -9.23 -13.09 -11.14
C LYS A 80 -9.82 -13.94 -12.27
N PHE A 81 -10.84 -14.76 -11.98
CA PHE A 81 -11.55 -15.54 -12.99
C PHE A 81 -12.33 -14.65 -13.97
N ARG A 82 -13.03 -13.62 -13.45
CA ARG A 82 -13.81 -12.68 -14.28
C ARG A 82 -12.94 -11.68 -15.05
N HIS A 83 -11.74 -11.40 -14.54
CA HIS A 83 -10.76 -10.48 -15.11
C HIS A 83 -9.45 -11.22 -15.40
N PRO A 84 -9.42 -12.13 -16.40
CA PRO A 84 -8.30 -13.03 -16.60
C PRO A 84 -6.99 -12.33 -16.97
N SER A 85 -7.03 -11.11 -17.50
CA SER A 85 -5.86 -10.29 -17.80
C SER A 85 -5.21 -9.67 -16.55
N TRP A 86 -5.95 -9.51 -15.46
CA TRP A 86 -5.45 -8.89 -14.24
C TRP A 86 -4.49 -9.82 -13.51
N ASN A 87 -3.40 -9.30 -12.97
CA ASN A 87 -2.60 -10.05 -12.01
C ASN A 87 -3.17 -9.91 -10.59
N TRP A 88 -2.63 -10.65 -9.62
CA TRP A 88 -3.16 -10.61 -8.25
C TRP A 88 -3.01 -9.24 -7.56
N PHE A 89 -2.05 -8.41 -7.98
CA PHE A 89 -1.89 -7.05 -7.49
C PHE A 89 -2.92 -6.08 -8.11
N ASP A 90 -3.34 -6.32 -9.34
CA ASP A 90 -4.47 -5.60 -9.96
C ASP A 90 -5.77 -5.95 -9.23
N VAL A 91 -5.99 -7.24 -8.89
CA VAL A 91 -7.13 -7.66 -8.07
C VAL A 91 -7.14 -6.94 -6.72
N LYS A 92 -5.97 -6.84 -6.07
CA LYS A 92 -5.83 -6.05 -4.83
C LYS A 92 -6.14 -4.57 -5.06
N ALA A 93 -5.60 -3.97 -6.12
CA ALA A 93 -5.81 -2.56 -6.43
C ALA A 93 -7.30 -2.24 -6.68
N ALA A 94 -8.01 -3.11 -7.40
CA ALA A 94 -9.44 -3.02 -7.59
C ALA A 94 -10.19 -3.03 -6.25
N LEU A 95 -9.93 -4.02 -5.39
CA LEU A 95 -10.55 -4.11 -4.06
C LEU A 95 -10.23 -2.90 -3.17
N ARG A 96 -9.00 -2.38 -3.19
CA ARG A 96 -8.62 -1.16 -2.45
C ARG A 96 -9.36 0.05 -2.97
N SER A 97 -9.45 0.21 -4.28
CA SER A 97 -10.05 1.40 -4.91
C SER A 97 -11.58 1.49 -4.73
N THR A 98 -12.24 0.38 -4.41
CA THR A 98 -13.69 0.33 -4.22
C THR A 98 -14.12 0.15 -2.76
N ALA A 99 -13.17 -0.05 -1.85
CA ALA A 99 -13.47 -0.22 -0.43
C ALA A 99 -13.97 1.09 0.21
N ALA A 100 -14.74 0.94 1.30
CA ALA A 100 -15.53 2.02 1.89
C ALA A 100 -14.72 3.27 2.32
N ASN A 101 -13.48 3.10 2.79
CA ASN A 101 -12.64 4.23 3.23
C ASN A 101 -11.78 4.78 2.09
N TYR A 102 -11.74 4.17 0.89
CA TYR A 102 -10.92 4.65 -0.21
C TYR A 102 -11.13 6.14 -0.51
N PRO A 103 -12.36 6.68 -0.58
CA PRO A 103 -12.58 8.10 -0.83
C PRO A 103 -12.00 9.05 0.24
N THR A 104 -11.78 8.55 1.47
CA THR A 104 -11.24 9.31 2.60
C THR A 104 -9.80 8.96 2.96
N GLY A 105 -9.20 7.97 2.29
CA GLY A 105 -7.84 7.49 2.53
C GLY A 105 -7.76 6.28 3.47
N TYR A 106 -6.56 5.69 3.56
CA TYR A 106 -6.28 4.57 4.45
C TYR A 106 -6.41 4.95 5.93
N ASP A 107 -7.24 4.21 6.68
CA ASP A 107 -7.47 4.43 8.11
C ASP A 107 -7.08 3.16 8.93
N PRO A 108 -5.93 3.17 9.64
CA PRO A 108 -5.49 2.03 10.45
C PRO A 108 -6.44 1.75 11.63
N TYR A 109 -7.28 2.72 12.03
CA TYR A 109 -8.25 2.55 13.11
C TYR A 109 -9.60 1.99 12.61
N LYS A 110 -9.86 1.99 11.30
CA LYS A 110 -11.11 1.52 10.66
C LYS A 110 -10.89 0.44 9.60
N SER A 111 -10.00 -0.51 9.88
CA SER A 111 -9.67 -1.65 9.00
C SER A 111 -9.06 -1.26 7.65
N GLY A 112 -8.12 -0.31 7.66
CA GLY A 112 -7.36 0.09 6.48
C GLY A 112 -8.24 0.80 5.45
N TYR A 113 -8.37 0.20 4.25
CA TYR A 113 -9.24 0.72 3.20
C TYR A 113 -10.74 0.51 3.47
N GLY A 114 -11.08 -0.16 4.58
CA GLY A 114 -12.46 -0.37 5.02
C GLY A 114 -13.09 -1.61 4.40
N ALA A 115 -14.43 -1.67 4.45
CA ALA A 115 -15.18 -2.79 3.92
C ALA A 115 -15.00 -2.92 2.40
N ILE A 116 -14.65 -4.12 1.93
CA ILE A 116 -14.53 -4.39 0.49
C ILE A 116 -15.89 -4.30 -0.23
N ASP A 117 -15.88 -3.79 -1.47
CA ASP A 117 -17.02 -3.78 -2.38
C ASP A 117 -16.68 -4.56 -3.65
N PHE A 118 -17.04 -5.86 -3.64
CA PHE A 118 -16.76 -6.83 -4.68
C PHE A 118 -17.53 -6.52 -5.95
N GLN A 119 -18.78 -6.07 -5.85
CA GLN A 119 -19.58 -5.77 -7.03
C GLN A 119 -18.99 -4.56 -7.77
N LYS A 120 -18.61 -3.51 -7.04
CA LYS A 120 -17.88 -2.39 -7.64
C LYS A 120 -16.53 -2.81 -8.17
N ALA A 121 -15.74 -3.59 -7.41
CA ALA A 121 -14.44 -4.08 -7.89
C ALA A 121 -14.59 -4.90 -9.18
N ASN A 122 -15.63 -5.73 -9.26
CA ASN A 122 -15.91 -6.57 -10.42
C ASN A 122 -16.43 -5.77 -11.64
N SER A 123 -17.01 -4.59 -11.42
CA SER A 123 -17.45 -3.69 -12.49
C SER A 123 -16.32 -2.89 -13.14
N LEU A 124 -15.13 -2.87 -12.54
CA LEU A 124 -13.93 -2.32 -13.18
C LEU A 124 -13.48 -3.29 -14.27
N ASP A 125 -13.10 -2.77 -15.44
CA ASP A 125 -12.83 -3.58 -16.64
C ASP A 125 -11.37 -3.53 -17.11
N ASN A 126 -10.63 -2.48 -16.74
CA ASN A 126 -9.29 -2.22 -17.27
C ASN A 126 -8.23 -2.07 -16.16
N ALA A 127 -7.24 -2.98 -16.15
CA ALA A 127 -6.11 -2.94 -15.24
C ALA A 127 -5.29 -1.64 -15.33
N SER A 128 -5.22 -1.03 -16.52
CA SER A 128 -4.50 0.23 -16.76
C SER A 128 -5.22 1.45 -16.18
N HIS A 129 -6.49 1.31 -15.78
CA HIS A 129 -7.26 2.38 -15.14
C HIS A 129 -7.39 2.19 -13.62
N LEU A 130 -6.87 1.09 -13.07
CA LEU A 130 -6.87 0.87 -11.63
C LEU A 130 -5.98 1.92 -10.94
N ALA A 131 -6.43 2.34 -9.75
CA ALA A 131 -5.72 3.32 -8.95
C ALA A 131 -4.31 2.84 -8.58
N LEU A 132 -3.35 3.77 -8.59
CA LEU A 132 -2.00 3.57 -8.08
C LEU A 132 -1.99 3.71 -6.56
N PHE A 133 -1.39 2.74 -5.89
CA PHE A 133 -1.17 2.77 -4.46
C PHE A 133 0.31 2.98 -4.15
N ALA A 134 0.62 3.78 -3.14
CA ALA A 134 1.98 3.96 -2.68
C ALA A 134 2.59 2.62 -2.23
N PRO A 135 3.91 2.43 -2.36
CA PRO A 135 4.52 1.16 -2.04
C PRO A 135 4.59 0.91 -0.53
N ALA A 136 4.62 -0.36 -0.15
CA ALA A 136 4.81 -0.75 1.23
C ALA A 136 6.31 -0.65 1.58
N THR A 137 6.71 0.46 2.18
CA THR A 137 8.09 0.73 2.57
C THR A 137 8.31 0.59 4.07
N VAL A 138 9.49 0.12 4.48
CA VAL A 138 9.89 -0.02 5.89
C VAL A 138 11.24 0.65 6.10
N ILE A 139 11.39 1.41 7.18
CA ILE A 139 12.70 1.91 7.63
C ILE A 139 13.44 0.75 8.29
N LEU A 140 14.61 0.39 7.76
CA LEU A 140 15.46 -0.66 8.33
C LEU A 140 16.32 -0.16 9.48
N GLY A 141 16.66 1.12 9.47
CA GLY A 141 17.45 1.75 10.53
C GLY A 141 18.31 2.88 9.99
N LYS A 142 19.07 3.49 10.89
CA LYS A 142 19.97 4.62 10.61
C LYS A 142 21.41 4.22 10.95
N LYS A 143 22.38 4.61 10.11
CA LYS A 143 23.82 4.46 10.39
C LYS A 143 24.51 5.77 10.04
N GLY A 144 24.99 6.49 11.05
CA GLY A 144 25.56 7.83 10.87
C GLY A 144 24.53 8.78 10.26
N ASP A 145 24.89 9.38 9.13
CA ASP A 145 24.07 10.30 8.33
C ASP A 145 23.17 9.60 7.30
N GLN A 146 23.18 8.26 7.26
CA GLN A 146 22.40 7.48 6.30
C GLN A 146 21.17 6.84 6.94
N LEU A 147 20.04 6.96 6.25
CA LEU A 147 18.80 6.26 6.56
C LEU A 147 18.55 5.16 5.52
N PHE A 148 18.31 3.94 6.00
CA PHE A 148 18.10 2.76 5.17
C PHE A 148 16.64 2.38 5.15
N PHE A 149 16.13 2.09 3.95
CA PHE A 149 14.75 1.69 3.72
C PHE A 149 14.70 0.42 2.89
N ARG A 150 13.63 -0.33 3.05
CA ARG A 150 13.25 -1.42 2.16
C ARG A 150 11.88 -1.16 1.56
N ILE A 151 11.81 -1.23 0.24
CA ILE A 151 10.53 -1.27 -0.47
C ILE A 151 10.14 -2.72 -0.68
N ASN A 152 8.93 -3.10 -0.28
CA ASN A 152 8.44 -4.44 -0.59
C ASN A 152 7.88 -4.46 -2.03
N PRO A 153 8.41 -5.34 -2.91
CA PRO A 153 7.96 -5.38 -4.31
C PRO A 153 6.52 -5.90 -4.42
N PHE A 154 5.78 -5.35 -5.39
CA PHE A 154 4.44 -5.77 -5.80
C PHE A 154 4.23 -5.40 -7.27
N SER A 155 3.67 -6.28 -8.09
CA SER A 155 3.70 -6.10 -9.55
C SER A 155 2.34 -5.69 -10.11
N GLN A 156 1.78 -4.55 -9.66
CA GLN A 156 0.56 -4.02 -10.29
C GLN A 156 0.84 -3.66 -11.76
N THR A 157 -0.07 -3.97 -12.68
CA THR A 157 0.13 -3.75 -14.12
C THR A 157 0.46 -2.30 -14.45
N ARG A 158 -0.15 -1.35 -13.74
CA ARG A 158 0.08 0.10 -13.95
C ARG A 158 1.38 0.60 -13.29
N ARG A 159 1.99 -0.15 -12.37
CA ARG A 159 3.21 0.26 -11.65
C ARG A 159 4.42 0.17 -12.58
N PHE A 160 5.08 1.29 -12.80
CA PHE A 160 6.31 1.37 -13.59
C PHE A 160 7.56 1.49 -12.70
N THR A 161 7.54 2.37 -11.71
CA THR A 161 8.65 2.56 -10.75
C THR A 161 8.11 3.12 -9.44
N ASP A 162 8.88 3.00 -8.36
CA ASP A 162 8.68 3.80 -7.16
C ASP A 162 9.58 5.03 -7.18
N VAL A 163 9.13 6.08 -6.53
CA VAL A 163 9.81 7.36 -6.44
C VAL A 163 9.68 7.88 -5.02
N VAL A 164 10.75 8.49 -4.50
CA VAL A 164 10.71 9.17 -3.21
C VAL A 164 10.92 10.67 -3.39
N PHE A 165 10.10 11.44 -2.67
CA PHE A 165 10.23 12.88 -2.55
C PHE A 165 10.48 13.26 -1.10
N LYS A 166 11.24 14.34 -0.91
CA LYS A 166 11.48 14.99 0.36
C LYS A 166 10.57 16.20 0.53
N PHE A 167 10.08 16.40 1.74
CA PHE A 167 9.30 17.57 2.14
C PHE A 167 9.87 18.17 3.43
N ALA A 168 9.88 19.50 3.53
CA ALA A 168 10.32 20.20 4.74
C ALA A 168 9.30 20.09 5.89
N THR A 169 8.02 19.97 5.55
CA THR A 169 6.90 19.79 6.50
C THR A 169 6.12 18.52 6.15
N LYS A 170 5.33 18.01 7.10
CA LYS A 170 4.50 16.82 6.86
C LYS A 170 3.44 17.14 5.81
N PRO A 171 3.47 16.53 4.60
CA PRO A 171 2.40 16.76 3.64
C PRO A 171 1.10 16.10 4.13
N ALA A 172 -0.03 16.70 3.75
CA ALA A 172 -1.33 16.08 3.98
C ALA A 172 -1.54 14.88 3.05
N PRO A 173 -2.24 13.82 3.49
CA PRO A 173 -2.72 12.79 2.59
C PRO A 173 -3.58 13.39 1.47
N THR A 174 -3.51 12.79 0.28
CA THR A 174 -4.31 13.22 -0.88
C THR A 174 -5.31 12.15 -1.27
N LEU A 175 -6.43 12.58 -1.87
CA LEU A 175 -7.52 11.67 -2.25
C LEU A 175 -7.48 11.29 -3.73
N LYS A 176 -6.54 11.85 -4.48
CA LYS A 176 -6.33 11.61 -5.91
C LYS A 176 -4.86 11.35 -6.22
N GLU A 177 -4.64 10.66 -7.34
CA GLU A 177 -3.33 10.58 -7.99
C GLU A 177 -2.83 11.96 -8.39
N LEU A 178 -1.52 12.09 -8.44
CA LEU A 178 -0.84 13.38 -8.58
C LEU A 178 0.00 13.42 -9.84
N THR A 179 0.27 14.63 -10.28
CA THR A 179 1.30 14.97 -11.27
C THR A 179 2.57 15.45 -10.57
N LEU A 180 3.69 15.47 -11.29
CA LEU A 180 4.94 16.04 -10.78
C LEU A 180 4.76 17.51 -10.34
N ALA A 181 4.05 18.29 -11.16
CA ALA A 181 3.78 19.70 -10.87
C ALA A 181 3.01 19.89 -9.55
N GLU A 182 2.01 19.05 -9.27
CA GLU A 182 1.28 19.09 -8.01
C GLU A 182 2.16 18.70 -6.81
N ILE A 183 3.02 17.69 -6.96
CA ILE A 183 3.96 17.28 -5.91
C ILE A 183 4.95 18.41 -5.59
N THR A 184 5.53 19.03 -6.62
CA THR A 184 6.45 20.15 -6.46
C THR A 184 5.76 21.38 -5.88
N ALA A 185 4.52 21.67 -6.28
CA ALA A 185 3.73 22.76 -5.71
C ALA A 185 3.43 22.57 -4.21
N MET A 186 3.35 21.32 -3.74
CA MET A 186 3.27 20.98 -2.31
C MET A 186 4.62 21.05 -1.57
N GLY A 187 5.71 21.45 -2.25
CA GLY A 187 7.05 21.53 -1.68
C GLY A 187 7.85 20.22 -1.75
N GLY A 188 7.42 19.26 -2.57
CA GLY A 188 8.13 18.00 -2.77
C GLY A 188 9.38 18.16 -3.65
N GLU A 189 10.54 17.82 -3.10
CA GLU A 189 11.82 17.74 -3.79
C GLU A 189 12.10 16.28 -4.21
N TYR A 190 12.30 16.03 -5.51
CA TYR A 190 12.62 14.69 -6.00
C TYR A 190 13.97 14.22 -5.44
N LEU A 191 14.02 13.01 -4.87
CA LEU A 191 15.29 12.42 -4.42
C LEU A 191 15.80 11.35 -5.39
N PHE A 192 15.06 10.27 -5.59
CA PHE A 192 15.45 9.19 -6.51
C PHE A 192 14.25 8.31 -6.91
N SER A 193 14.48 7.42 -7.89
CA SER A 193 13.54 6.38 -8.33
C SER A 193 14.15 4.99 -8.29
N SER A 194 13.31 3.97 -8.05
CA SER A 194 13.72 2.56 -8.11
C SER A 194 14.06 2.08 -9.52
N TYR A 195 13.65 2.81 -10.58
CA TYR A 195 13.87 2.42 -11.97
C TYR A 195 15.35 2.20 -12.31
N LEU A 196 16.24 2.98 -11.69
CA LEU A 196 17.69 2.87 -11.87
C LEU A 196 18.31 1.71 -11.05
N HIS A 197 17.51 1.05 -10.20
CA HIS A 197 17.94 0.06 -9.23
C HIS A 197 17.06 -1.19 -9.27
N LYS A 198 16.75 -1.70 -10.47
CA LYS A 198 15.74 -2.75 -10.73
C LYS A 198 15.90 -4.03 -9.88
N ASP A 199 17.11 -4.34 -9.43
CA ASP A 199 17.40 -5.54 -8.62
C ASP A 199 17.52 -5.27 -7.11
N ALA A 200 17.47 -4.00 -6.69
CA ALA A 200 17.59 -3.62 -5.29
C ALA A 200 16.24 -3.17 -4.72
N ASN A 201 15.86 -3.80 -3.62
CA ASN A 201 14.71 -3.37 -2.82
C ASN A 201 15.13 -2.58 -1.56
N ASN A 202 16.44 -2.39 -1.35
CA ASN A 202 16.98 -1.60 -0.25
C ASN A 202 17.60 -0.32 -0.80
N TYR A 203 17.32 0.79 -0.14
CA TYR A 203 17.76 2.12 -0.53
C TYR A 203 18.35 2.85 0.66
N ALA A 204 19.30 3.74 0.39
CA ALA A 204 19.89 4.60 1.40
C ALA A 204 19.73 6.06 0.99
N TYR A 205 19.28 6.90 1.92
CA TYR A 205 19.28 8.35 1.78
C TYR A 205 20.27 8.93 2.78
N ARG A 206 21.21 9.75 2.29
CA ARG A 206 22.14 10.50 3.12
C ARG A 206 21.50 11.85 3.46
N MET A 207 21.25 12.09 4.74
CA MET A 207 20.69 13.35 5.21
C MET A 207 21.79 14.33 5.59
N GLY A 208 21.50 15.62 5.44
CA GLY A 208 22.33 16.68 5.99
C GLY A 208 22.27 16.72 7.52
N TRP A 209 23.36 17.17 8.15
CA TRP A 209 23.38 17.43 9.59
C TRP A 209 22.36 18.51 9.97
N GLY A 210 21.54 18.25 11.00
CA GLY A 210 20.47 19.16 11.42
C GLY A 210 19.27 19.20 10.45
N GLU A 211 19.28 18.42 9.38
CA GLU A 211 18.13 18.30 8.48
C GLU A 211 16.97 17.61 9.21
N ILE A 212 15.78 18.22 9.11
CA ILE A 212 14.51 17.59 9.46
C ILE A 212 13.74 17.43 8.16
N ALA A 213 13.39 16.18 7.84
CA ALA A 213 12.73 15.86 6.59
C ALA A 213 11.56 14.91 6.79
N TYR A 214 10.57 15.05 5.91
CA TYR A 214 9.56 14.04 5.66
C TYR A 214 9.83 13.42 4.31
N LEU A 215 9.81 12.09 4.23
CA LEU A 215 9.99 11.35 2.99
C LEU A 215 8.66 10.73 2.60
N VAL A 216 8.25 10.91 1.35
CA VAL A 216 7.02 10.32 0.83
C VAL A 216 7.35 9.43 -0.34
N TRP A 217 6.92 8.17 -0.23
CA TRP A 217 7.02 7.20 -1.30
C TRP A 217 5.78 7.23 -2.19
N PHE A 218 6.03 7.18 -3.49
CA PHE A 218 5.02 7.14 -4.54
C PHE A 218 5.27 5.94 -5.44
N THR A 219 4.20 5.37 -5.96
CA THR A 219 4.27 4.55 -7.17
C THR A 219 4.01 5.45 -8.37
N GLN A 220 4.81 5.33 -9.42
CA GLN A 220 4.66 6.06 -10.68
C GLN A 220 4.30 5.10 -11.81
N ASP A 221 3.43 5.54 -12.73
CA ASP A 221 3.12 4.83 -13.97
C ASP A 221 3.91 5.35 -15.19
N ALA A 222 3.76 4.67 -16.32
CA ALA A 222 4.43 5.04 -17.58
C ALA A 222 3.96 6.40 -18.14
N ALA A 223 2.82 6.93 -17.68
CA ALA A 223 2.28 8.23 -18.05
C ALA A 223 2.70 9.35 -17.09
N LEU A 224 3.66 9.07 -16.19
CA LEU A 224 4.18 10.01 -15.18
C LEU A 224 3.10 10.49 -14.19
N LYS A 225 2.06 9.69 -13.95
CA LYS A 225 1.16 9.85 -12.81
C LYS A 225 1.74 9.15 -11.59
N PHE A 226 1.53 9.77 -10.44
CA PHE A 226 1.98 9.28 -9.14
C PHE A 226 0.77 8.86 -8.32
N SER A 227 0.94 7.81 -7.51
CA SER A 227 -0.05 7.42 -6.50
C SER A 227 -0.44 8.62 -5.64
N ARG A 228 -1.63 8.56 -5.03
CA ARG A 228 -1.98 9.53 -3.99
C ARG A 228 -1.07 9.39 -2.76
N ILE A 229 -1.02 10.43 -1.93
CA ILE A 229 -0.31 10.40 -0.64
C ILE A 229 -1.21 9.70 0.36
N GLU A 230 -0.75 8.57 0.89
CA GLU A 230 -1.43 7.83 1.94
C GLU A 230 -0.73 8.08 3.28
N SER A 231 -1.46 7.92 4.39
CA SER A 231 -0.91 8.11 5.73
C SER A 231 0.33 7.23 6.00
N TYR A 232 0.33 5.99 5.48
CA TYR A 232 1.45 5.05 5.61
C TYR A 232 2.61 5.32 4.64
N SER A 233 2.44 6.16 3.62
CA SER A 233 3.49 6.45 2.65
C SER A 233 4.41 7.60 3.09
N ILE A 234 4.03 8.30 4.17
CA ILE A 234 4.77 9.42 4.76
C ILE A 234 5.64 8.91 5.91
N PHE A 235 6.95 9.12 5.80
CA PHE A 235 7.92 8.84 6.85
C PHE A 235 8.46 10.14 7.44
N GLY A 236 8.32 10.30 8.75
CA GLY A 236 8.93 11.39 9.50
C GLY A 236 8.03 12.04 10.55
N PRO A 237 8.53 13.09 11.22
CA PRO A 237 9.79 13.77 10.93
C PRO A 237 10.98 12.86 11.19
N ILE A 238 11.93 12.86 10.25
CA ILE A 238 13.22 12.20 10.40
C ILE A 238 14.24 13.30 10.69
N SER A 239 15.03 13.12 11.74
CA SER A 239 16.12 14.02 12.07
C SER A 239 17.43 13.27 12.30
N ILE A 240 18.54 13.91 11.91
CA ILE A 240 19.88 13.49 12.29
C ILE A 240 20.47 14.53 13.23
N SER A 241 20.47 14.21 14.52
CA SER A 241 21.24 14.92 15.53
C SER A 241 22.74 14.66 15.33
N ASN A 242 23.56 15.68 15.65
CA ASN A 242 25.01 15.51 15.74
C ASN A 242 25.36 14.34 16.70
N PRO A 243 26.44 13.59 16.42
CA PRO A 243 26.96 12.57 17.34
C PRO A 243 27.36 13.18 18.68
#